data_AF-A0A967WAE7-F1
#
_entry.id   AF-A0A967WAE7-F1
#
_cell.length_a   1.000
_cell.length_b   1.000
_cell.length_c   1.000
_cell.angle_alpha   90.00
_cell.angle_beta   90.00
_cell.angle_gamma   90.00
#
_symmetry.space_group_name_H-M   'P 1'
#
loop_
_entity.id
_entity.type
_entity.pdbx_description
1 polymer ?
#
loop_
_entity_poly.entity_id
_entity_poly.type
_entity_poly.pdbx_seq_one_letter_code
_entity_poly.pdbx_strand_id
1 'polypeptide(L)'
;MIQRRTQTAEYWQEEFTLVKKDEAFLYDHILDGGKPVSTAVLAEALIGRHCRQEEDLIEAELSKGEVYQPKDSYKAGDALIFPVFEYRLGMVTGTRPGISPEYGEFTVIQVEFDGEDGFREFASGLQGDHRLNRVEGESEVLVSAELSSPQELHKLYGDSVEAEVAAHLEEHGDFVNFGGDWFLQDLLVSVDEGSLNIAEALVEIKGMPQATDDFLADLDLPTEVSEEIRLLSLSRALEADERFDNIGDTGRDLWYLRRLTPEPVVSPPARLVIEDIKYDRSDISDELLLIEREVDDEGSGEEVMGPSRPIYKTAIALTYPHWRSGTLPLTVRTRGLFPQASNHHTPIVLVDGQSGSRTQGWVVHEEAFVYGLTEWYRKYQLPVGAYIRLE
;
A
#
# COMPACT_ATOMS: atom_id res chain seq x y z
N MET A 1 21.64 -27.57 -17.32
CA MET A 1 21.63 -26.54 -16.27
C MET A 1 20.36 -26.80 -15.49
N ILE A 2 20.47 -27.01 -14.19
CA ILE A 2 19.31 -27.18 -13.32
C ILE A 2 18.80 -25.78 -13.05
N GLN A 3 17.58 -25.49 -13.47
CA GLN A 3 16.95 -24.22 -13.19
C GLN A 3 16.22 -24.38 -11.86
N ARG A 4 16.69 -23.67 -10.81
CA ARG A 4 16.01 -23.64 -9.52
C ARG A 4 14.63 -23.00 -9.71
N ARG A 5 13.60 -23.53 -9.05
CA ARG A 5 12.22 -23.02 -9.21
C ARG A 5 12.13 -21.58 -8.71
N THR A 6 12.80 -21.27 -7.61
CA THR A 6 12.88 -19.89 -7.08
C THR A 6 13.63 -18.91 -8.01
N GLN A 7 14.29 -19.40 -9.06
CA GLN A 7 14.99 -18.57 -10.05
C GLN A 7 14.16 -18.39 -11.33
N THR A 8 12.94 -18.93 -11.42
CA THR A 8 12.05 -18.75 -12.58
C THR A 8 10.97 -17.70 -12.31
N ALA A 9 10.57 -16.98 -13.37
CA ALA A 9 9.45 -16.05 -13.31
C ALA A 9 8.12 -16.76 -13.04
N GLU A 10 7.91 -17.93 -13.64
CA GLU A 10 6.69 -18.74 -13.50
C GLU A 10 6.38 -19.04 -12.04
N TYR A 11 7.40 -19.34 -11.23
CA TYR A 11 7.20 -19.62 -9.81
C TYR A 11 6.63 -18.40 -9.06
N TRP A 12 7.24 -17.22 -9.22
CA TRP A 12 6.84 -16.01 -8.49
C TRP A 12 5.57 -15.34 -9.01
N GLN A 13 5.27 -15.51 -10.31
CA GLN A 13 4.15 -14.83 -10.96
C GLN A 13 2.89 -15.70 -11.05
N GLU A 14 3.02 -17.03 -11.13
CA GLU A 14 1.87 -17.92 -11.37
C GLU A 14 1.66 -18.96 -10.27
N GLU A 15 2.73 -19.46 -9.63
CA GLU A 15 2.62 -20.55 -8.64
C GLU A 15 2.67 -20.08 -7.18
N PHE A 16 3.28 -18.93 -6.92
CA PHE A 16 3.52 -18.42 -5.58
C PHE A 16 2.19 -18.05 -4.91
N THR A 17 1.95 -18.65 -3.75
CA THR A 17 0.80 -18.37 -2.88
C THR A 17 1.25 -18.40 -1.43
N LEU A 18 0.72 -17.49 -0.62
CA LEU A 18 1.06 -17.42 0.80
C LEU A 18 0.45 -18.59 1.56
N VAL A 19 1.32 -19.36 2.22
CA VAL A 19 0.92 -20.47 3.10
C VAL A 19 1.03 -20.01 4.55
N LYS A 20 0.25 -20.60 5.46
CA LYS A 20 0.28 -20.30 6.92
C LYS A 20 1.68 -20.28 7.57
N LYS A 21 2.62 -21.05 7.03
CA LYS A 21 4.02 -21.05 7.53
C LYS A 21 4.76 -19.76 7.18
N ASP A 22 4.42 -19.14 6.07
CA ASP A 22 5.00 -17.89 5.61
C ASP A 22 4.35 -16.71 6.32
N GLU A 23 3.04 -16.77 6.59
CA GLU A 23 2.34 -15.84 7.49
C GLU A 23 2.99 -15.80 8.88
N ALA A 24 3.18 -16.96 9.53
CA ALA A 24 3.86 -17.04 10.82
C ALA A 24 5.28 -16.46 10.78
N PHE A 25 5.98 -16.61 9.65
CA PHE A 25 7.30 -16.02 9.46
C PHE A 25 7.25 -14.50 9.33
N LEU A 26 6.28 -13.96 8.59
CA LEU A 26 6.08 -12.51 8.50
C LEU A 26 5.73 -11.93 9.87
N TYR A 27 4.88 -12.62 10.64
CA TYR A 27 4.55 -12.26 12.01
C TYR A 27 5.81 -12.19 12.90
N ASP A 28 6.58 -13.28 12.94
CA ASP A 28 7.82 -13.35 13.73
C ASP A 28 8.84 -12.29 13.26
N HIS A 29 8.92 -12.03 11.96
CA HIS A 29 9.84 -11.04 11.40
C HIS A 29 9.51 -9.61 11.85
N ILE A 30 8.23 -9.24 11.87
CA ILE A 30 7.79 -7.93 12.37
C ILE A 30 7.95 -7.87 13.90
N LEU A 31 7.64 -8.95 14.61
CA LEU A 31 7.79 -9.06 16.06
C LEU A 31 9.24 -8.85 16.51
N ASP A 32 10.20 -9.52 15.86
CA ASP A 32 11.63 -9.40 16.13
C ASP A 32 12.17 -8.00 15.78
N GLY A 33 11.63 -7.39 14.71
CA GLY A 33 12.00 -6.06 14.26
C GLY A 33 11.51 -4.95 15.19
N GLY A 34 10.35 -5.14 15.85
CA GLY A 34 9.75 -4.18 16.78
C GLY A 34 9.43 -2.81 16.16
N LYS A 35 9.30 -2.74 14.83
CA LYS A 35 9.01 -1.52 14.08
C LYS A 35 8.16 -1.83 12.84
N PRO A 36 7.44 -0.85 12.28
CA PRO A 36 6.77 -1.02 11.00
C PRO A 36 7.75 -1.42 9.89
N VAL A 37 7.33 -2.35 9.03
CA VAL A 37 8.16 -2.91 7.95
C VAL A 37 7.44 -2.77 6.61
N SER A 38 8.12 -2.21 5.61
CA SER A 38 7.52 -2.04 4.28
C SER A 38 7.22 -3.37 3.60
N THR A 39 6.20 -3.36 2.75
CA THR A 39 5.80 -4.53 1.94
C THR A 39 6.99 -5.07 1.13
N ALA A 40 7.83 -4.19 0.58
CA ALA A 40 9.04 -4.56 -0.14
C ALA A 40 10.06 -5.32 0.72
N VAL A 41 10.28 -4.88 1.97
CA VAL A 41 11.22 -5.58 2.88
C VAL A 41 10.67 -6.95 3.29
N LEU A 42 9.35 -7.05 3.52
CA LEU A 42 8.69 -8.32 3.79
C LEU A 42 8.78 -9.29 2.61
N ALA A 43 8.54 -8.79 1.38
CA ALA A 43 8.66 -9.57 0.17
C ALA A 43 10.11 -10.07 -0.05
N GLU A 44 11.12 -9.20 0.14
CA GLU A 44 12.53 -9.61 0.07
C GLU A 44 12.86 -10.71 1.11
N ALA A 45 12.42 -10.53 2.35
CA ALA A 45 12.65 -11.52 3.41
C ALA A 45 12.00 -12.87 3.10
N LEU A 46 10.81 -12.85 2.50
CA LEU A 46 10.05 -14.03 2.11
C LEU A 46 10.71 -14.74 0.92
N ILE A 47 11.15 -14.01 -0.10
CA ILE A 47 11.95 -14.55 -1.21
C ILE A 47 13.21 -15.23 -0.66
N GLY A 48 13.93 -14.55 0.23
CA GLY A 48 15.13 -15.10 0.87
C GLY A 48 14.88 -16.36 1.71
N ARG A 49 13.69 -16.51 2.31
CA ARG A 49 13.28 -17.73 3.01
C ARG A 49 13.02 -18.89 2.05
N HIS A 50 12.25 -18.65 0.99
CA HIS A 50 11.94 -19.66 -0.03
C HIS A 50 13.21 -20.16 -0.73
N CYS A 51 14.15 -19.26 -1.06
CA CYS A 51 15.46 -19.64 -1.60
C CYS A 51 16.25 -20.54 -0.64
N ARG A 52 16.32 -20.18 0.64
CA ARG A 52 17.00 -21.01 1.66
C ARG A 52 16.32 -22.36 1.85
N GLN A 53 14.98 -22.40 1.85
CA GLN A 53 14.24 -23.65 1.97
C GLN A 53 14.50 -24.57 0.77
N GLU A 54 14.59 -24.03 -0.44
CA GLU A 54 14.99 -24.82 -1.62
C GLU A 54 16.43 -25.33 -1.49
N GLU A 55 17.36 -24.51 -0.97
CA GLU A 55 18.73 -24.93 -0.70
C GLU A 55 18.82 -26.07 0.33
N ASP A 56 18.14 -25.92 1.47
CA ASP A 56 18.11 -26.93 2.52
C ASP A 56 17.51 -28.25 2.03
N LEU A 57 16.48 -28.19 1.17
CA LEU A 57 15.90 -29.38 0.55
C LEU A 57 16.88 -30.07 -0.41
N ILE A 58 17.59 -29.29 -1.23
CA ILE A 58 18.62 -29.82 -2.12
C ILE A 58 19.76 -30.45 -1.31
N GLU A 59 20.24 -29.80 -0.25
CA GLU A 59 21.29 -30.33 0.62
C GLU A 59 20.85 -31.60 1.34
N ALA A 60 19.60 -31.62 1.85
CA ALA A 60 19.03 -32.80 2.48
C ALA A 60 18.89 -33.97 1.48
N GLU A 61 18.45 -33.73 0.25
CA GLU A 61 18.42 -34.77 -0.77
C GLU A 61 19.82 -35.25 -1.14
N LEU A 62 20.78 -34.34 -1.33
CA LEU A 62 22.18 -34.66 -1.60
C LEU A 62 22.83 -35.51 -0.50
N SER A 63 22.39 -35.37 0.75
CA SER A 63 22.87 -36.19 1.86
C SER A 63 22.38 -37.65 1.84
N LYS A 64 21.36 -37.99 1.04
CA LYS A 64 20.74 -39.33 0.99
C LYS A 64 21.46 -40.34 0.09
N GLY A 65 22.42 -39.92 -0.72
CA GLY A 65 23.11 -40.81 -1.67
C GLY A 65 24.26 -40.15 -2.40
N GLU A 66 25.04 -40.94 -3.14
CA GLU A 66 26.11 -40.40 -3.97
C GLU A 66 25.55 -39.80 -5.26
N VAL A 67 26.05 -38.62 -5.65
CA VAL A 67 25.60 -37.97 -6.89
C VAL A 67 26.15 -38.72 -8.09
N TYR A 68 25.26 -39.11 -9.01
CA TYR A 68 25.63 -39.79 -10.24
C TYR A 68 26.52 -38.91 -11.13
N GLN A 69 27.75 -39.39 -11.34
CA GLN A 69 28.71 -38.90 -12.32
C GLN A 69 29.11 -40.01 -13.30
N PRO A 70 29.02 -39.77 -14.63
CA PRO A 70 29.37 -40.75 -15.65
C PRO A 70 30.82 -41.28 -15.61
N LYS A 71 31.77 -40.51 -15.07
CA LYS A 71 33.17 -40.94 -14.90
C LYS A 71 33.35 -42.05 -13.87
N ASP A 72 32.48 -42.09 -12.86
CA ASP A 72 32.64 -42.98 -11.72
C ASP A 72 32.04 -44.37 -12.01
N SER A 73 32.52 -45.38 -11.29
CA SER A 73 32.10 -46.78 -11.45
C SER A 73 31.12 -47.18 -10.35
N TYR A 74 29.93 -47.63 -10.71
CA TYR A 74 28.89 -48.04 -9.75
C TYR A 74 28.60 -49.54 -9.82
N LYS A 75 28.12 -50.10 -8.70
CA LYS A 75 27.76 -51.51 -8.56
C LYS A 75 26.25 -51.66 -8.35
N ALA A 76 25.74 -52.85 -8.66
CA ALA A 76 24.36 -53.20 -8.34
C ALA A 76 24.15 -53.14 -6.82
N GLY A 77 23.17 -52.34 -6.39
CA GLY A 77 22.86 -52.05 -4.99
C GLY A 77 23.14 -50.60 -4.56
N ASP A 78 23.87 -49.82 -5.35
CA ASP A 78 24.22 -48.43 -4.99
C ASP A 78 23.01 -47.50 -5.17
N ALA A 79 22.81 -46.59 -4.21
CA ALA A 79 21.79 -45.55 -4.27
C ALA A 79 22.42 -44.25 -4.80
N LEU A 80 21.97 -43.83 -5.99
CA LEU A 80 22.52 -42.72 -6.72
C LEU A 80 21.48 -41.63 -6.92
N ILE A 81 21.91 -40.38 -6.74
CA ILE A 81 21.08 -39.21 -6.96
C ILE A 81 21.35 -38.67 -8.36
N PHE A 82 20.30 -38.44 -9.13
CA PHE A 82 20.41 -37.94 -10.49
C PHE A 82 20.02 -36.45 -10.58
N PRO A 83 20.99 -35.52 -10.70
CA PRO A 83 20.70 -34.08 -10.71
C PRO A 83 19.85 -33.65 -11.92
N VAL A 84 19.95 -34.37 -13.05
CA VAL A 84 19.19 -34.09 -14.29
C VAL A 84 17.69 -34.42 -14.12
N PHE A 85 17.34 -35.27 -13.17
CA PHE A 85 15.97 -35.66 -12.87
C PHE A 85 15.54 -35.09 -11.51
N GLU A 86 15.78 -33.79 -11.27
CA GLU A 86 15.31 -33.11 -10.05
C GLU A 86 15.77 -33.78 -8.75
N TYR A 87 17.02 -34.25 -8.69
CA TYR A 87 17.59 -34.97 -7.54
C TYR A 87 16.85 -36.27 -7.17
N ARG A 88 16.15 -36.90 -8.13
CA ARG A 88 15.49 -38.18 -7.88
C ARG A 88 16.50 -39.26 -7.50
N LEU A 89 16.18 -39.99 -6.43
CA LEU A 89 16.95 -41.13 -5.95
C LEU A 89 16.65 -42.35 -6.83
N GLY A 90 17.70 -42.99 -7.33
CA GLY A 90 17.63 -44.20 -8.13
C GLY A 90 18.56 -45.29 -7.59
N MET A 91 18.11 -46.53 -7.63
CA MET A 91 18.89 -47.69 -7.18
C MET A 91 19.45 -48.46 -8.38
N VAL A 92 20.74 -48.78 -8.36
CA VAL A 92 21.36 -49.56 -9.44
C VAL A 92 20.93 -51.02 -9.32
N THR A 93 20.19 -51.54 -10.30
CA THR A 93 19.67 -52.92 -10.32
C THR A 93 20.55 -53.88 -11.13
N GLY A 94 21.36 -53.36 -12.07
CA GLY A 94 22.23 -54.19 -12.91
C GLY A 94 23.33 -53.41 -13.61
N THR A 95 24.38 -54.10 -14.06
CA THR A 95 25.48 -53.51 -14.84
C THR A 95 25.81 -54.38 -16.05
N ARG A 96 26.07 -53.76 -17.21
CA ARG A 96 26.46 -54.44 -18.46
C ARG A 96 27.58 -53.70 -19.17
N PRO A 97 28.50 -54.38 -19.87
CA PRO A 97 29.54 -53.70 -20.65
C PRO A 97 28.95 -53.01 -21.88
N GLY A 98 29.45 -51.81 -22.20
CA GLY A 98 29.11 -50.99 -23.35
C GLY A 98 30.36 -50.61 -24.15
N ILE A 99 30.23 -50.52 -25.47
CA ILE A 99 31.29 -50.06 -26.38
C ILE A 99 30.72 -48.96 -27.25
N SER A 100 31.37 -47.79 -27.24
CA SER A 100 31.08 -46.69 -28.16
C SER A 100 32.30 -46.39 -29.02
N PRO A 101 32.15 -46.22 -30.35
CA PRO A 101 33.24 -45.80 -31.23
C PRO A 101 33.90 -44.46 -30.83
N GLU A 102 33.16 -43.58 -30.15
CA GLU A 102 33.66 -42.26 -29.71
C GLU A 102 34.31 -42.26 -28.33
N TYR A 103 33.81 -43.09 -27.40
CA TYR A 103 34.18 -43.05 -25.97
C TYR A 103 34.89 -44.32 -25.47
N GLY A 104 35.09 -45.32 -26.33
CA GLY A 104 35.74 -46.57 -25.97
C GLY A 104 34.85 -47.53 -25.15
N GLU A 105 35.48 -48.30 -24.27
CA GLU A 105 34.81 -49.24 -23.35
C GLU A 105 34.28 -48.48 -22.13
N PHE A 106 33.00 -48.67 -21.81
CA PHE A 106 32.35 -48.11 -20.61
C PHE A 106 31.36 -49.12 -20.04
N THR A 107 30.83 -48.86 -18.85
CA THR A 107 29.79 -49.70 -18.21
C THR A 107 28.44 -49.03 -18.35
N VAL A 108 27.40 -49.77 -18.68
CA VAL A 108 26.01 -49.31 -18.61
C VAL A 108 25.40 -49.83 -17.32
N ILE A 109 24.95 -48.92 -16.46
CA ILE A 109 24.20 -49.21 -15.23
C ILE A 109 22.71 -49.14 -15.55
N GLN A 110 21.93 -50.08 -15.01
CA GLN A 110 20.48 -50.06 -15.01
C GLN A 110 20.02 -49.50 -13.66
N VAL A 111 19.21 -48.45 -13.69
CA VAL A 111 18.77 -47.72 -12.51
C VAL A 111 17.25 -47.69 -12.48
N GLU A 112 16.70 -48.11 -11.36
CA GLU A 112 15.29 -48.05 -11.05
C GLU A 112 15.03 -46.82 -10.17
N PHE A 113 14.07 -45.99 -10.56
CA PHE A 113 13.68 -44.80 -9.80
C PHE A 113 12.47 -45.10 -8.93
N ASP A 114 12.43 -44.51 -7.74
CA ASP A 114 11.28 -44.67 -6.85
C ASP A 114 10.00 -44.13 -7.52
N GLY A 115 9.00 -44.99 -7.71
CA GLY A 115 7.71 -44.66 -8.33
C GLY A 115 7.58 -44.83 -9.85
N GLU A 116 8.61 -45.31 -10.58
CA GLU A 116 8.49 -45.67 -12.01
C GLU A 116 8.58 -47.19 -12.22
N ASP A 117 7.59 -47.78 -12.92
CA ASP A 117 7.66 -49.17 -13.39
C ASP A 117 8.60 -49.25 -14.60
N GLY A 118 9.90 -49.41 -14.33
CA GLY A 118 10.93 -49.60 -15.35
C GLY A 118 12.34 -49.24 -14.89
N PHE A 119 13.33 -49.74 -15.64
CA PHE A 119 14.73 -49.37 -15.46
C PHE A 119 15.17 -48.42 -16.58
N ARG A 120 15.93 -47.38 -16.23
CA ARG A 120 16.63 -46.53 -17.20
C ARG A 120 18.11 -46.91 -17.24
N GLU A 121 18.71 -46.79 -18.41
CA GLU A 121 20.11 -47.13 -18.62
C GLU A 121 20.98 -45.87 -18.63
N PHE A 122 22.05 -45.88 -17.84
CA PHE A 122 23.01 -44.79 -17.73
C PHE A 122 24.45 -45.28 -17.92
N ALA A 123 25.35 -44.42 -18.37
CA ALA A 123 26.73 -44.78 -18.68
C ALA A 123 27.71 -44.40 -17.55
N SER A 124 28.36 -45.40 -16.96
CA SER A 124 29.32 -45.36 -15.86
C SER A 124 30.73 -45.74 -16.33
N GLY A 125 31.77 -45.18 -15.72
CA GLY A 125 33.17 -45.42 -16.11
C GLY A 125 33.55 -44.85 -17.48
N LEU A 126 32.86 -43.81 -17.95
CA LEU A 126 33.15 -43.14 -19.22
C LEU A 126 34.52 -42.43 -19.16
N GLN A 127 35.40 -42.73 -20.12
CA GLN A 127 36.68 -42.03 -20.27
C GLN A 127 36.51 -40.81 -21.19
N GLY A 128 36.70 -39.62 -20.64
CA GLY A 128 36.61 -38.34 -21.36
C GLY A 128 35.85 -37.28 -20.56
N ASP A 129 35.88 -36.05 -21.06
CA ASP A 129 35.06 -34.97 -20.50
C ASP A 129 33.59 -35.18 -20.85
N HIS A 130 32.74 -35.27 -19.82
CA HIS A 130 31.30 -35.34 -19.98
C HIS A 130 30.66 -34.17 -19.23
N ARG A 131 29.63 -33.56 -19.83
CA ARG A 131 28.90 -32.40 -19.26
C ARG A 131 28.27 -32.63 -17.88
N LEU A 132 28.30 -33.87 -17.37
CA LEU A 132 27.73 -34.27 -16.07
C LEU A 132 28.81 -34.69 -15.06
N ASN A 133 30.08 -34.79 -15.47
CA ASN A 133 31.19 -35.08 -14.57
C ASN A 133 31.51 -33.81 -13.77
N ARG A 134 31.59 -33.90 -12.45
CA ARG A 134 32.04 -32.81 -11.59
C ARG A 134 33.57 -32.89 -11.45
N VAL A 135 34.28 -31.78 -11.58
CA VAL A 135 35.71 -31.72 -11.24
C VAL A 135 35.83 -31.62 -9.71
N GLU A 136 36.70 -32.42 -9.08
CA GLU A 136 36.98 -32.28 -7.65
C GLU A 136 37.53 -30.86 -7.39
N GLY A 137 36.83 -30.08 -6.55
CA GLY A 137 37.08 -28.64 -6.34
C GLY A 137 35.96 -27.71 -6.88
N GLU A 138 35.12 -28.18 -7.80
CA GLU A 138 33.96 -27.44 -8.32
C GLU A 138 32.64 -27.80 -7.60
N SER A 139 32.71 -28.56 -6.49
CA SER A 139 31.52 -28.88 -5.69
C SER A 139 30.86 -27.64 -5.08
N GLU A 140 31.64 -26.59 -4.83
CA GLU A 140 31.11 -25.26 -4.48
C GLU A 140 30.53 -24.51 -5.69
N VAL A 141 31.01 -24.81 -6.90
CA VAL A 141 30.76 -23.98 -8.10
C VAL A 141 29.45 -24.34 -8.83
N LEU A 142 28.97 -25.59 -8.72
CA LEU A 142 27.68 -25.99 -9.31
C LEU A 142 26.47 -25.65 -8.44
N VAL A 143 26.68 -25.30 -7.16
CA VAL A 143 25.67 -24.63 -6.34
C VAL A 143 25.63 -23.13 -6.69
N SER A 144 26.73 -22.56 -7.22
CA SER A 144 26.84 -21.16 -7.65
C SER A 144 26.73 -20.99 -9.17
N ALA A 145 25.71 -21.53 -9.82
CA ALA A 145 25.37 -21.11 -11.18
C ALA A 145 24.78 -19.70 -11.12
N GLU A 146 25.60 -18.64 -11.10
CA GLU A 146 25.21 -17.20 -11.05
C GLU A 146 23.80 -16.99 -10.48
N LEU A 147 23.57 -17.50 -9.26
CA LEU A 147 22.25 -17.46 -8.70
C LEU A 147 21.96 -16.02 -8.38
N SER A 148 20.84 -15.52 -8.87
CA SER A 148 20.39 -14.19 -8.50
C SER A 148 20.19 -14.20 -6.99
N SER A 149 20.84 -13.26 -6.32
CA SER A 149 20.65 -13.02 -4.90
C SER A 149 19.16 -12.74 -4.62
N PRO A 150 18.66 -12.99 -3.40
CA PRO A 150 17.28 -12.64 -3.03
C PRO A 150 16.93 -11.18 -3.36
N GLN A 151 17.89 -10.27 -3.23
CA GLN A 151 17.76 -8.87 -3.62
C GLN A 151 17.53 -8.68 -5.13
N GLU A 152 18.25 -9.43 -5.97
CA GLU A 152 18.11 -9.37 -7.43
C GLU A 152 16.81 -10.00 -7.89
N LEU A 153 16.39 -11.11 -7.25
CA LEU A 153 15.07 -11.71 -7.49
C LEU A 153 13.94 -10.77 -7.09
N HIS A 154 14.06 -10.10 -5.94
CA HIS A 154 13.10 -9.07 -5.52
C HIS A 154 13.03 -7.94 -6.54
N LYS A 155 14.15 -7.50 -7.10
CA LYS A 155 14.15 -6.46 -8.14
C LYS A 155 13.46 -6.89 -9.45
N LEU A 156 13.46 -8.19 -9.76
CA LEU A 156 12.88 -8.73 -11.00
C LEU A 156 11.42 -9.13 -10.84
N TYR A 157 11.05 -9.68 -9.68
CA TYR A 157 9.74 -10.31 -9.44
C TYR A 157 9.02 -9.80 -8.18
N GLY A 158 9.60 -8.83 -7.47
CA GLY A 158 9.10 -8.30 -6.20
C GLY A 158 7.68 -7.76 -6.32
N ASP A 159 7.34 -7.04 -7.40
CA ASP A 159 6.00 -6.44 -7.58
C ASP A 159 4.85 -7.46 -7.43
N SER A 160 5.04 -8.69 -7.93
CA SER A 160 4.03 -9.76 -7.84
C SER A 160 3.91 -10.29 -6.41
N VAL A 161 5.04 -10.45 -5.73
CA VAL A 161 5.10 -10.94 -4.35
C VAL A 161 4.58 -9.88 -3.38
N GLU A 162 4.93 -8.61 -3.59
CA GLU A 162 4.44 -7.48 -2.81
C GLU A 162 2.92 -7.36 -2.89
N ALA A 163 2.34 -7.51 -4.09
CA ALA A 163 0.89 -7.47 -4.27
C ALA A 163 0.17 -8.61 -3.50
N GLU A 164 0.70 -9.84 -3.59
CA GLU A 164 0.15 -10.99 -2.88
C GLU A 164 0.30 -10.84 -1.36
N VAL A 165 1.45 -10.36 -0.88
CA VAL A 165 1.71 -10.08 0.54
C VAL A 165 0.78 -9.00 1.06
N ALA A 166 0.63 -7.88 0.35
CA ALA A 166 -0.26 -6.80 0.75
C ALA A 166 -1.70 -7.29 0.85
N ALA A 167 -2.21 -7.99 -0.17
CA ALA A 167 -3.57 -8.53 -0.17
C ALA A 167 -3.81 -9.51 0.98
N HIS A 168 -2.86 -10.42 1.24
CA HIS A 168 -2.98 -11.41 2.31
C HIS A 168 -2.95 -10.77 3.71
N LEU A 169 -2.07 -9.79 3.92
CA LEU A 169 -1.98 -9.07 5.20
C LEU A 169 -3.20 -8.18 5.45
N GLU A 170 -3.83 -7.62 4.40
CA GLU A 170 -5.10 -6.87 4.55
C GLU A 170 -6.26 -7.78 5.00
N GLU A 171 -6.29 -9.03 4.57
CA GLU A 171 -7.33 -9.99 4.98
C GLU A 171 -7.19 -10.44 6.44
N HIS A 172 -5.98 -10.38 7.01
CA HIS A 172 -5.69 -10.87 8.36
C HIS A 172 -5.62 -9.71 9.35
N GLY A 173 -6.60 -9.66 10.26
CA GLY A 173 -6.75 -8.56 11.22
C GLY A 173 -5.60 -8.37 12.20
N ASP A 174 -4.70 -9.35 12.35
CA ASP A 174 -3.53 -9.27 13.23
C ASP A 174 -2.47 -8.26 12.72
N PHE A 175 -2.53 -7.92 11.42
CA PHE A 175 -1.63 -6.96 10.78
C PHE A 175 -2.33 -5.63 10.51
N VAL A 176 -1.57 -4.55 10.67
CA VAL A 176 -2.04 -3.18 10.47
C VAL A 176 -1.18 -2.52 9.40
N ASN A 177 -1.83 -2.00 8.36
CA ASN A 177 -1.17 -1.22 7.31
C ASN A 177 -1.04 0.26 7.70
N PHE A 178 0.10 0.85 7.37
CA PHE A 178 0.43 2.26 7.54
C PHE A 178 1.18 2.76 6.30
N GLY A 179 0.47 3.36 5.34
CA GLY A 179 1.10 3.99 4.18
C GLY A 179 1.99 3.04 3.35
N GLY A 180 1.71 1.73 3.37
CA GLY A 180 2.53 0.70 2.71
C GLY A 180 3.47 -0.09 3.63
N ASP A 181 3.58 0.33 4.90
CA ASP A 181 4.29 -0.38 5.96
C ASP A 181 3.33 -1.21 6.82
N TRP A 182 3.81 -2.34 7.35
CA TRP A 182 3.02 -3.30 8.12
C TRP A 182 3.53 -3.41 9.54
N PHE A 183 2.61 -3.49 10.50
CA PHE A 183 2.91 -3.70 11.91
C PHE A 183 1.92 -4.64 12.59
N LEU A 184 2.25 -5.16 13.77
CA LEU A 184 1.39 -6.08 14.52
C LEU A 184 0.40 -5.32 15.40
N GLN A 185 -0.87 -5.73 15.35
CA GLN A 185 -1.92 -5.13 16.18
C GLN A 185 -1.63 -5.29 17.67
N ASP A 186 -1.14 -6.45 18.09
CA ASP A 186 -0.84 -6.78 19.49
C ASP A 186 0.30 -5.95 20.10
N LEU A 187 1.15 -5.36 19.27
CA LEU A 187 2.26 -4.50 19.70
C LEU A 187 1.90 -3.02 19.76
N LEU A 188 0.69 -2.65 19.35
CA LEU A 188 0.22 -1.27 19.46
C LEU A 188 0.04 -0.88 20.92
N VAL A 189 0.23 0.41 21.20
CA VAL A 189 -0.01 0.97 22.52
C VAL A 189 -1.51 1.00 22.75
N SER A 190 -1.97 0.43 23.85
CA SER A 190 -3.38 0.54 24.24
C SER A 190 -3.69 1.99 24.61
N VAL A 191 -4.51 2.65 23.79
CA VAL A 191 -5.05 3.98 24.09
C VAL A 191 -6.37 3.78 24.84
N ASP A 192 -6.40 4.24 26.08
CA ASP A 192 -7.55 4.13 26.95
C ASP A 192 -8.53 5.31 26.75
N GLU A 193 -9.74 5.17 27.28
CA GLU A 193 -10.75 6.23 27.24
C GLU A 193 -10.28 7.53 27.90
N GLY A 194 -9.42 7.45 28.93
CA GLY A 194 -8.84 8.63 29.59
C GLY A 194 -7.97 9.44 28.63
N SER A 195 -7.11 8.78 27.85
CA SER A 195 -6.31 9.41 26.81
C SER A 195 -7.18 10.09 25.74
N LEU A 196 -8.26 9.43 25.31
CA LEU A 196 -9.21 10.01 24.34
C LEU A 196 -9.97 11.22 24.92
N ASN A 197 -10.33 11.19 26.20
CA ASN A 197 -10.95 12.33 26.89
C ASN A 197 -10.00 13.53 26.99
N ILE A 198 -8.70 13.30 27.17
CA ILE A 198 -7.68 14.36 27.14
C ILE A 198 -7.58 14.95 25.73
N ALA A 199 -7.49 14.10 24.70
CA ALA A 199 -7.47 14.54 23.31
C ALA A 199 -8.70 15.39 22.95
N GLU A 200 -9.89 14.96 23.39
CA GLU A 200 -11.13 15.72 23.23
C GLU A 200 -11.05 17.10 23.88
N ALA A 201 -10.61 17.16 25.15
CA ALA A 201 -10.46 18.42 25.86
C ALA A 201 -9.46 19.37 25.18
N LEU A 202 -8.37 18.84 24.60
CA LEU A 202 -7.39 19.63 23.87
C LEU A 202 -8.00 20.27 22.61
N VAL A 203 -8.77 19.52 21.83
CA VAL A 203 -9.49 20.07 20.66
C VAL A 203 -10.51 21.11 21.11
N GLU A 204 -11.25 20.87 22.19
CA GLU A 204 -12.26 21.80 22.70
C GLU A 204 -11.66 23.11 23.19
N ILE A 205 -10.55 23.07 23.93
CA ILE A 205 -9.86 24.25 24.45
C ILE A 205 -9.26 25.09 23.31
N LYS A 206 -8.63 24.44 22.32
CA LYS A 206 -8.00 25.13 21.19
C LYS A 206 -9.04 25.62 20.17
N GLY A 207 -10.19 24.95 20.08
CA GLY A 207 -11.27 25.27 19.14
C GLY A 207 -10.89 25.08 17.66
N MET A 208 -9.73 24.49 17.37
CA MET A 208 -9.20 24.28 16.04
C MET A 208 -8.73 22.82 15.88
N PRO A 209 -8.69 22.29 14.66
CA PRO A 209 -8.19 20.94 14.41
C PRO A 209 -6.76 20.77 14.89
N GLN A 210 -6.43 19.56 15.33
CA GLN A 210 -5.11 19.21 15.85
C GLN A 210 -4.53 18.07 15.04
N ALA A 211 -3.22 18.12 14.81
CA ALA A 211 -2.53 17.00 14.21
C ALA A 211 -2.28 15.91 15.26
N THR A 212 -2.07 14.67 14.81
CA THR A 212 -1.88 13.51 15.73
C THR A 212 -0.68 13.71 16.67
N ASP A 213 0.38 14.35 16.19
CA ASP A 213 1.59 14.69 16.95
C ASP A 213 1.35 15.74 18.04
N ASP A 214 0.43 16.69 17.81
CA ASP A 214 0.08 17.71 18.80
C ASP A 214 -0.53 17.10 20.07
N PHE A 215 -1.19 15.95 19.97
CA PHE A 215 -1.75 15.25 21.13
C PHE A 215 -0.68 14.52 21.95
N LEU A 216 0.36 13.98 21.31
CA LEU A 216 1.35 13.16 22.00
C LEU A 216 2.09 13.89 23.11
N ALA A 217 2.26 15.21 23.01
CA ALA A 217 2.94 16.01 24.02
C ALA A 217 2.17 16.08 25.36
N ASP A 218 0.84 15.99 25.29
CA ASP A 218 -0.07 16.14 26.43
C ASP A 218 -0.62 14.79 26.93
N LEU A 219 -0.39 13.70 26.19
CA LEU A 219 -0.80 12.34 26.54
C LEU A 219 0.33 11.57 27.25
N ASP A 220 -0.01 10.87 28.32
CA ASP A 220 0.94 10.06 29.10
C ASP A 220 1.08 8.65 28.51
N LEU A 221 1.53 8.57 27.25
CA LEU A 221 1.77 7.30 26.56
C LEU A 221 3.19 6.77 26.86
N PRO A 222 3.38 5.43 26.92
CA PRO A 222 4.68 4.82 27.20
C PRO A 222 5.81 5.34 26.31
N THR A 223 6.81 5.97 26.93
CA THR A 223 7.94 6.57 26.21
C THR A 223 8.96 5.55 25.71
N GLU A 224 8.88 4.31 26.20
CA GLU A 224 9.72 3.17 25.83
C GLU A 224 9.49 2.71 24.39
N VAL A 225 8.29 2.97 23.86
CA VAL A 225 7.88 2.63 22.49
C VAL A 225 8.34 3.74 21.53
N SER A 226 8.57 3.41 20.25
CA SER A 226 8.92 4.44 19.27
C SER A 226 7.78 5.45 19.08
N GLU A 227 8.14 6.68 18.70
CA GLU A 227 7.16 7.74 18.44
C GLU A 227 6.20 7.37 17.29
N GLU A 228 6.73 6.71 16.26
CA GLU A 228 5.95 6.21 15.11
C GLU A 228 4.82 5.26 15.54
N ILE A 229 5.11 4.30 16.44
CA ILE A 229 4.09 3.37 16.94
C ILE A 229 3.08 4.09 17.84
N ARG A 230 3.52 5.06 18.65
CA ARG A 230 2.58 5.88 19.46
C ARG A 230 1.64 6.69 18.58
N LEU A 231 2.16 7.36 17.55
CA LEU A 231 1.36 8.11 16.58
C LEU A 231 0.34 7.20 15.89
N LEU A 232 0.78 6.03 15.43
CA LEU A 232 -0.09 5.05 14.79
C LEU A 232 -1.19 4.56 15.72
N SER A 233 -0.81 4.17 16.94
CA SER A 233 -1.76 3.69 17.95
C SER A 233 -2.81 4.74 18.26
N LEU A 234 -2.40 6.01 18.37
CA LEU A 234 -3.29 7.13 18.63
C LEU A 234 -4.19 7.47 17.44
N SER A 235 -3.65 7.55 16.21
CA SER A 235 -4.44 7.83 15.00
C SER A 235 -5.55 6.79 14.84
N ARG A 236 -5.25 5.50 15.03
CA ARG A 236 -6.26 4.43 14.99
C ARG A 236 -7.29 4.54 16.11
N ALA A 237 -6.87 4.89 17.32
CA ALA A 237 -7.81 5.05 18.44
C ALA A 237 -8.76 6.24 18.21
N LEU A 238 -8.26 7.33 17.63
CA LEU A 238 -9.07 8.48 17.24
C LEU A 238 -10.02 8.16 16.08
N GLU A 239 -9.55 7.39 15.08
CA GLU A 239 -10.36 6.96 13.95
C GLU A 239 -11.52 6.04 14.38
N ALA A 240 -11.26 5.14 15.33
CA ALA A 240 -12.26 4.23 15.86
C ALA A 240 -13.29 4.91 16.78
N ASP A 241 -13.01 6.12 17.28
CA ASP A 241 -13.88 6.85 18.19
C ASP A 241 -14.83 7.80 17.44
N GLU A 242 -16.13 7.59 17.61
CA GLU A 242 -17.18 8.34 16.91
C GLU A 242 -17.18 9.85 17.21
N ARG A 243 -16.55 10.32 18.30
CA ARG A 243 -16.49 11.75 18.65
C ARG A 243 -15.61 12.53 17.70
N PHE A 244 -14.59 11.89 17.16
CA PHE A 244 -13.58 12.51 16.32
C PHE A 244 -13.92 12.38 14.84
N ASP A 245 -13.44 13.36 14.09
CA ASP A 245 -13.54 13.41 12.63
C ASP A 245 -12.16 13.73 12.06
N ASN A 246 -11.71 12.92 11.11
CA ASN A 246 -10.47 13.19 10.38
C ASN A 246 -10.81 14.11 9.19
N ILE A 247 -10.34 15.34 9.28
CA ILE A 247 -10.53 16.40 8.28
C ILE A 247 -9.21 16.76 7.59
N GLY A 248 -8.16 15.97 7.81
CA GLY A 248 -6.83 16.19 7.25
C GLY A 248 -6.63 15.58 5.87
N ASP A 249 -5.95 16.29 4.97
CA ASP A 249 -5.79 15.92 3.56
C ASP A 249 -4.32 15.69 3.17
N THR A 250 -4.07 14.96 2.08
CA THR A 250 -2.72 14.69 1.54
C THR A 250 -1.74 14.03 2.53
N GLY A 251 -2.22 13.06 3.31
CA GLY A 251 -1.38 12.25 4.20
C GLY A 251 -1.02 12.93 5.53
N ARG A 252 -1.77 13.96 5.93
CA ARG A 252 -1.71 14.53 7.29
C ARG A 252 -3.06 14.36 7.95
N ASP A 253 -3.11 13.59 9.02
CA ASP A 253 -4.32 13.46 9.83
C ASP A 253 -4.53 14.73 10.66
N LEU A 254 -5.70 15.35 10.50
CA LEU A 254 -6.14 16.47 11.34
C LEU A 254 -7.45 16.08 11.98
N TRP A 255 -7.47 16.08 13.31
CA TRP A 255 -8.60 15.63 14.09
C TRP A 255 -9.40 16.81 14.62
N TYR A 256 -10.72 16.71 14.47
CA TYR A 256 -11.67 17.64 15.08
C TYR A 256 -12.82 16.90 15.75
N LEU A 257 -13.63 17.62 16.54
CA LEU A 257 -14.79 17.05 17.21
C LEU A 257 -16.04 17.22 16.36
N ARG A 258 -16.72 16.12 16.03
CA ARG A 258 -17.97 16.14 15.25
C ARG A 258 -19.03 17.04 15.85
N ARG A 259 -19.13 17.10 17.18
CA ARG A 259 -20.10 17.96 17.89
C ARG A 259 -19.82 19.46 17.75
N LEU A 260 -18.57 19.84 17.45
CA LEU A 260 -18.18 21.24 17.24
C LEU A 260 -18.31 21.63 15.77
N THR A 261 -18.39 20.66 14.86
CA THR A 261 -18.67 20.90 13.45
C THR A 261 -20.09 21.45 13.29
N PRO A 262 -20.26 22.62 12.64
CA PRO A 262 -21.58 23.21 12.46
C PRO A 262 -22.53 22.33 11.64
N GLU A 263 -23.82 22.29 12.00
CA GLU A 263 -24.85 21.52 11.28
C GLU A 263 -24.86 21.79 9.76
N PRO A 264 -24.75 23.04 9.25
CA PRO A 264 -24.72 23.29 7.80
C PRO A 264 -23.51 22.70 7.06
N VAL A 265 -22.43 22.36 7.77
CA VAL A 265 -21.22 21.74 7.21
C VAL A 265 -21.41 20.22 7.09
N VAL A 266 -22.10 19.62 8.06
CA VAL A 266 -22.41 18.18 8.07
C VAL A 266 -23.61 17.86 7.18
N SER A 267 -24.65 18.68 7.25
CA SER A 267 -25.87 18.57 6.45
C SER A 267 -26.10 19.88 5.70
N PRO A 268 -25.72 19.95 4.42
CA PRO A 268 -25.88 21.13 3.59
C PRO A 268 -27.32 21.68 3.65
N PRO A 269 -27.50 23.00 3.74
CA PRO A 269 -28.82 23.61 3.69
C PRO A 269 -29.54 23.23 2.38
N ALA A 270 -30.78 22.74 2.47
CA ALA A 270 -31.61 22.36 1.32
C ALA A 270 -31.79 23.44 0.23
N ARG A 271 -31.41 24.70 0.52
CA ARG A 271 -31.45 25.83 -0.41
C ARG A 271 -30.20 25.95 -1.29
N LEU A 272 -29.11 25.26 -0.93
CA LEU A 272 -27.86 25.18 -1.67
C LEU A 272 -27.74 23.87 -2.45
N VAL A 273 -28.62 22.90 -2.18
CA VAL A 273 -28.64 21.63 -2.91
C VAL A 273 -29.17 21.91 -4.32
N ILE A 274 -28.31 21.69 -5.32
CA ILE A 274 -28.66 21.80 -6.73
C ILE A 274 -29.20 20.46 -7.22
N GLU A 275 -30.36 20.49 -7.85
CA GLU A 275 -30.89 19.31 -8.55
C GLU A 275 -30.17 19.15 -9.90
N ASP A 276 -29.41 18.06 -10.05
CA ASP A 276 -28.78 17.70 -11.33
C ASP A 276 -29.84 17.17 -12.31
N ILE A 277 -30.41 18.07 -13.09
CA ILE A 277 -31.35 17.76 -14.16
C ILE A 277 -30.57 17.78 -15.47
N LYS A 278 -30.53 16.65 -16.19
CA LYS A 278 -29.91 16.61 -17.52
C LYS A 278 -30.71 17.46 -18.51
N TYR A 279 -30.06 18.46 -19.09
CA TYR A 279 -30.60 19.29 -20.18
C TYR A 279 -29.58 19.45 -21.31
N ASP A 280 -30.06 19.79 -22.51
CA ASP A 280 -29.19 20.21 -23.60
C ASP A 280 -28.97 21.72 -23.52
N ARG A 281 -27.72 22.14 -23.33
CA ARG A 281 -27.36 23.55 -23.19
C ARG A 281 -27.63 24.36 -24.46
N SER A 282 -27.73 23.71 -25.62
CA SER A 282 -28.08 24.36 -26.89
C SER A 282 -29.55 24.81 -26.96
N ASP A 283 -30.41 24.29 -26.06
CA ASP A 283 -31.81 24.70 -25.94
C ASP A 283 -31.98 25.99 -25.09
N ILE A 284 -30.92 26.48 -24.44
CA ILE A 284 -30.94 27.69 -23.60
C ILE A 284 -30.59 28.91 -24.45
N SER A 285 -31.34 30.01 -24.29
CA SER A 285 -31.07 31.25 -25.03
C SER A 285 -29.79 31.94 -24.56
N ASP A 286 -29.13 32.65 -25.47
CA ASP A 286 -27.88 33.38 -25.18
C ASP A 286 -28.02 34.36 -24.00
N GLU A 287 -29.19 34.99 -23.82
CA GLU A 287 -29.43 35.89 -22.67
C GLU A 287 -29.44 35.16 -21.33
N LEU A 288 -29.98 33.94 -21.28
CA LEU A 288 -29.99 33.12 -20.06
C LEU A 288 -28.60 32.59 -19.73
N LEU A 289 -27.82 32.21 -20.75
CA LEU A 289 -26.42 31.82 -20.58
C LEU A 289 -25.55 32.98 -20.09
N LEU A 290 -25.86 34.23 -20.46
CA LEU A 290 -25.18 35.40 -19.92
C LEU A 290 -25.51 35.58 -18.43
N ILE A 291 -26.77 35.39 -18.04
CA ILE A 291 -27.19 35.49 -16.63
C ILE A 291 -26.51 34.42 -15.78
N GLU A 292 -26.46 33.17 -16.23
CA GLU A 292 -25.74 32.09 -15.54
C GLU A 292 -24.27 32.50 -15.26
N ARG A 293 -23.60 33.05 -16.27
CA ARG A 293 -22.22 33.54 -16.15
C ARG A 293 -22.06 34.75 -15.22
N GLU A 294 -23.09 35.58 -15.09
CA GLU A 294 -23.12 36.71 -14.16
C GLU A 294 -23.41 36.30 -12.71
N VAL A 295 -24.24 35.26 -12.54
CA VAL A 295 -24.57 34.69 -11.22
C VAL A 295 -23.33 34.03 -10.61
N ASP A 296 -22.59 33.23 -11.39
CA ASP A 296 -21.31 32.61 -10.99
C ASP A 296 -21.44 31.98 -9.59
N ASP A 297 -22.16 30.86 -9.51
CA ASP A 297 -22.44 30.12 -8.28
C ASP A 297 -21.87 28.68 -8.35
N GLU A 298 -22.18 27.85 -7.35
CA GLU A 298 -21.70 26.48 -7.21
C GLU A 298 -22.18 25.53 -8.32
N GLY A 299 -23.24 25.88 -9.04
CA GLY A 299 -23.72 25.15 -10.21
C GLY A 299 -23.00 25.50 -11.50
N SER A 300 -22.19 26.57 -11.50
CA SER A 300 -21.52 27.08 -12.69
C SER A 300 -20.17 26.39 -12.92
N GLY A 301 -20.16 25.35 -13.76
CA GLY A 301 -18.96 24.57 -14.08
C GLY A 301 -17.94 25.25 -15.00
N GLU A 302 -16.86 24.52 -15.32
CA GLU A 302 -15.78 25.01 -16.18
C GLU A 302 -16.24 25.24 -17.63
N GLU A 303 -17.28 24.52 -18.06
CA GLU A 303 -17.95 24.69 -19.34
C GLU A 303 -18.57 26.09 -19.51
N VAL A 304 -18.95 26.73 -18.40
CA VAL A 304 -19.52 28.09 -18.37
C VAL A 304 -18.42 29.14 -18.18
N MET A 305 -17.52 28.87 -17.24
CA MET A 305 -16.58 29.87 -16.73
C MET A 305 -15.21 29.84 -17.42
N GLY A 306 -14.94 28.78 -18.17
CA GLY A 306 -13.60 28.45 -18.66
C GLY A 306 -12.72 27.86 -17.56
N PRO A 307 -11.47 27.46 -17.89
CA PRO A 307 -10.58 26.86 -16.92
C PRO A 307 -10.24 27.84 -15.80
N SER A 308 -10.17 27.32 -14.58
CA SER A 308 -9.74 28.08 -13.41
C SER A 308 -8.34 28.66 -13.63
N ARG A 309 -8.13 29.92 -13.23
CA ARG A 309 -6.83 30.60 -13.29
C ARG A 309 -6.44 30.96 -11.86
N PRO A 310 -5.14 30.85 -11.50
CA PRO A 310 -4.67 31.32 -10.20
C PRO A 310 -4.87 32.84 -10.14
N ILE A 311 -5.84 33.25 -9.33
CA ILE A 311 -6.24 34.64 -9.14
C ILE A 311 -6.07 34.94 -7.67
N TYR A 312 -5.41 36.06 -7.36
CA TYR A 312 -5.21 36.52 -5.97
C TYR A 312 -6.35 37.39 -5.47
N LYS A 313 -7.25 37.85 -6.35
CA LYS A 313 -8.38 38.71 -5.99
C LYS A 313 -9.57 38.47 -6.91
N THR A 314 -10.73 38.16 -6.34
CA THR A 314 -11.96 37.99 -7.12
C THR A 314 -13.14 38.64 -6.42
N ALA A 315 -14.20 38.91 -7.19
CA ALA A 315 -15.45 39.46 -6.67
C ALA A 315 -16.59 38.54 -7.08
N ILE A 316 -17.46 38.22 -6.14
CA ILE A 316 -18.62 37.33 -6.37
C ILE A 316 -19.90 37.98 -5.88
N ALA A 317 -20.99 37.72 -6.59
CA ALA A 317 -22.31 38.22 -6.22
C ALA A 317 -22.87 37.40 -5.05
N LEU A 318 -23.35 38.07 -4.01
CA LEU A 318 -24.00 37.42 -2.88
C LEU A 318 -25.44 37.06 -3.24
N THR A 319 -25.66 35.81 -3.65
CA THR A 319 -27.00 35.30 -3.98
C THR A 319 -27.86 35.12 -2.73
N TYR A 320 -29.18 35.01 -2.91
CA TYR A 320 -30.12 34.86 -1.80
C TYR A 320 -29.89 33.60 -0.95
N PRO A 321 -29.68 32.39 -1.52
CA PRO A 321 -29.41 31.18 -0.74
C PRO A 321 -28.18 31.32 0.18
N HIS A 322 -27.11 31.93 -0.35
CA HIS A 322 -25.87 32.20 0.37
C HIS A 322 -26.02 33.25 1.46
N TRP A 323 -26.68 34.38 1.16
CA TRP A 323 -27.01 35.41 2.16
C TRP A 323 -27.80 34.83 3.33
N ARG A 324 -28.80 33.98 3.03
CA ARG A 324 -29.71 33.42 4.04
C ARG A 324 -29.03 32.36 4.91
N SER A 325 -28.08 31.62 4.34
CA SER A 325 -27.35 30.53 5.01
C SER A 325 -26.02 31.00 5.62
N GLY A 326 -25.60 32.25 5.35
CA GLY A 326 -24.32 32.78 5.81
C GLY A 326 -23.13 32.08 5.18
N THR A 327 -23.29 31.66 3.92
CA THR A 327 -22.30 30.93 3.13
C THR A 327 -21.86 31.73 1.92
N LEU A 328 -20.80 31.30 1.27
CA LEU A 328 -20.27 31.84 0.01
C LEU A 328 -20.13 30.69 -1.00
N PRO A 329 -20.45 30.89 -2.29
CA PRO A 329 -20.26 29.84 -3.29
C PRO A 329 -18.77 29.62 -3.59
N LEU A 330 -18.40 28.35 -3.73
CA LEU A 330 -17.08 27.91 -4.18
C LEU A 330 -17.14 27.63 -5.68
N THR A 331 -16.86 28.64 -6.48
CA THR A 331 -16.96 28.55 -7.94
C THR A 331 -15.61 28.24 -8.56
N VAL A 332 -15.60 27.94 -9.86
CA VAL A 332 -14.38 27.74 -10.65
C VAL A 332 -13.37 28.90 -10.48
N ARG A 333 -13.86 30.12 -10.25
CA ARG A 333 -13.02 31.31 -10.03
C ARG A 333 -12.55 31.48 -8.59
N THR A 334 -13.36 31.11 -7.61
CA THR A 334 -13.04 31.34 -6.19
C THR A 334 -12.28 30.17 -5.56
N ARG A 335 -12.46 28.93 -6.06
CA ARG A 335 -11.86 27.72 -5.48
C ARG A 335 -10.33 27.78 -5.35
N GLY A 336 -9.65 28.51 -6.23
CA GLY A 336 -8.19 28.68 -6.16
C GLY A 336 -7.68 29.50 -4.96
N LEU A 337 -8.58 30.22 -4.26
CA LEU A 337 -8.26 30.97 -3.04
C LEU A 337 -8.42 30.13 -1.76
N PHE A 338 -9.05 28.96 -1.86
CA PHE A 338 -9.30 28.07 -0.74
C PHE A 338 -8.37 26.85 -0.81
N PRO A 339 -8.08 26.20 0.34
CA PRO A 339 -7.40 24.91 0.34
C PRO A 339 -8.13 23.94 -0.58
N GLN A 340 -7.38 23.18 -1.36
CA GLN A 340 -7.93 22.03 -2.07
C GLN A 340 -7.84 20.85 -1.10
N ALA A 341 -8.91 20.09 -0.95
CA ALA A 341 -8.87 18.85 -0.20
C ALA A 341 -9.68 17.74 -0.86
N SER A 342 -9.24 16.49 -0.67
CA SER A 342 -10.03 15.30 -1.04
C SER A 342 -11.09 14.94 0.00
N ASN A 343 -11.05 15.55 1.18
CA ASN A 343 -12.03 15.37 2.24
C ASN A 343 -13.33 16.16 2.00
N HIS A 344 -14.39 15.74 2.70
CA HIS A 344 -15.70 16.39 2.64
C HIS A 344 -15.66 17.88 3.00
N HIS A 345 -14.95 18.24 4.08
CA HIS A 345 -14.90 19.62 4.58
C HIS A 345 -13.56 19.98 5.25
N THR A 346 -13.15 21.24 5.14
CA THR A 346 -11.89 21.77 5.69
C THR A 346 -12.13 23.07 6.45
N PRO A 347 -11.68 23.18 7.71
CA PRO A 347 -11.77 24.41 8.46
C PRO A 347 -10.74 25.42 7.97
N ILE A 348 -11.16 26.68 7.97
CA ILE A 348 -10.36 27.82 7.55
C ILE A 348 -10.53 28.96 8.53
N VAL A 349 -9.61 29.92 8.49
CA VAL A 349 -9.75 31.18 9.21
C VAL A 349 -10.08 32.28 8.20
N LEU A 350 -11.31 32.79 8.29
CA LEU A 350 -11.78 33.93 7.52
C LEU A 350 -11.30 35.21 8.20
N VAL A 351 -10.65 36.09 7.43
CA VAL A 351 -10.12 37.36 7.93
C VAL A 351 -10.91 38.51 7.31
N ASP A 352 -11.52 39.33 8.15
CA ASP A 352 -12.21 40.54 7.72
C ASP A 352 -11.18 41.59 7.26
N GLY A 353 -11.16 41.90 5.96
CA GLY A 353 -10.22 42.89 5.40
C GLY A 353 -10.38 44.32 5.94
N GLN A 354 -11.54 44.68 6.51
CA GLN A 354 -11.74 46.01 7.09
C GLN A 354 -11.30 46.12 8.56
N SER A 355 -11.62 45.09 9.36
CA SER A 355 -11.38 45.13 10.81
C SER A 355 -10.21 44.26 11.28
N GLY A 356 -9.71 43.37 10.44
CA GLY A 356 -8.71 42.36 10.79
C GLY A 356 -9.25 41.25 11.69
N SER A 357 -10.55 41.24 11.99
CA SER A 357 -11.16 40.21 12.85
C SER A 357 -11.08 38.85 12.18
N ARG A 358 -10.66 37.84 12.96
CA ARG A 358 -10.57 36.45 12.51
C ARG A 358 -11.80 35.69 12.98
N THR A 359 -12.42 34.94 12.07
CA THR A 359 -13.57 34.09 12.35
C THR A 359 -13.29 32.71 11.78
N GLN A 360 -13.69 31.66 12.48
CA GLN A 360 -13.60 30.30 11.95
C GLN A 360 -14.65 30.11 10.86
N GLY A 361 -14.22 29.58 9.72
CA GLY A 361 -15.07 29.17 8.62
C GLY A 361 -14.78 27.73 8.21
N TRP A 362 -15.57 27.23 7.27
CA TRP A 362 -15.47 25.87 6.78
C TRP A 362 -15.67 25.87 5.28
N VAL A 363 -14.80 25.21 4.54
CA VAL A 363 -14.99 24.90 3.12
C VAL A 363 -15.63 23.52 3.05
N VAL A 364 -16.73 23.39 2.34
CA VAL A 364 -17.39 22.11 2.04
C VAL A 364 -17.16 21.84 0.56
N HIS A 365 -16.30 20.87 0.27
CA HIS A 365 -15.76 20.67 -1.08
C HIS A 365 -16.77 20.01 -2.00
N GLU A 366 -17.44 18.97 -1.52
CA GLU A 366 -18.43 18.21 -2.31
C GLU A 366 -19.60 19.08 -2.78
N GLU A 367 -20.04 19.97 -1.90
CA GLU A 367 -21.21 20.83 -2.11
C GLU A 367 -20.81 22.25 -2.54
N ALA A 368 -19.51 22.46 -2.76
CA ALA A 368 -18.93 23.68 -3.30
C ALA A 368 -19.41 24.99 -2.61
N PHE A 369 -19.31 25.06 -1.29
CA PHE A 369 -19.55 26.32 -0.56
C PHE A 369 -18.62 26.53 0.65
N VAL A 370 -18.58 27.77 1.13
CA VAL A 370 -17.84 28.16 2.34
C VAL A 370 -18.81 28.68 3.39
N TYR A 371 -18.79 28.13 4.59
CA TYR A 371 -19.61 28.51 5.74
C TYR A 371 -18.83 29.39 6.73
N GLY A 372 -19.57 30.22 7.48
CA GLY A 372 -19.02 31.02 8.59
C GLY A 372 -19.19 32.54 8.44
N LEU A 373 -19.98 33.02 7.48
CA LEU A 373 -20.10 34.45 7.16
C LEU A 373 -21.36 35.12 7.73
N THR A 374 -22.25 34.37 8.42
CA THR A 374 -23.51 34.89 8.99
C THR A 374 -23.34 36.17 9.80
N GLU A 375 -22.43 36.15 10.77
CA GLU A 375 -22.22 37.30 11.66
C GLU A 375 -21.56 38.48 10.93
N TRP A 376 -20.70 38.19 9.95
CA TRP A 376 -20.08 39.22 9.11
C TRP A 376 -21.12 39.92 8.23
N TYR A 377 -22.03 39.16 7.60
CA TYR A 377 -23.15 39.72 6.83
C TYR A 377 -24.05 40.62 7.66
N ARG A 378 -24.36 40.21 8.90
CA ARG A 378 -25.18 40.99 9.85
C ARG A 378 -24.47 42.27 10.29
N LYS A 379 -23.18 42.17 10.65
CA LYS A 379 -22.34 43.30 11.10
C LYS A 379 -22.31 44.43 10.07
N TYR A 380 -22.19 44.09 8.78
CA TYR A 380 -22.11 45.06 7.69
C TYR A 380 -23.43 45.30 6.96
N GLN A 381 -24.53 44.68 7.41
CA GLN A 381 -25.87 44.81 6.83
C GLN A 381 -25.88 44.58 5.30
N LEU A 382 -25.17 43.55 4.83
CA LEU A 382 -25.05 43.30 3.40
C LEU A 382 -26.39 42.90 2.79
N PRO A 383 -26.83 43.55 1.69
CA PRO A 383 -28.01 43.13 0.95
C PRO A 383 -27.70 41.95 0.01
N VAL A 384 -28.75 41.25 -0.41
CA VAL A 384 -28.68 40.31 -1.54
C VAL A 384 -28.24 41.06 -2.81
N GLY A 385 -27.36 40.46 -3.59
CA GLY A 385 -26.76 41.07 -4.78
C GLY A 385 -25.54 41.96 -4.49
N ALA A 386 -25.09 42.05 -3.23
CA ALA A 386 -23.83 42.72 -2.91
C ALA A 386 -22.65 41.95 -3.51
N TYR A 387 -21.62 42.67 -3.97
CA TYR A 387 -20.38 42.06 -4.43
C TYR A 387 -19.40 41.92 -3.26
N ILE A 388 -19.03 40.68 -2.94
CA ILE A 388 -18.02 40.36 -1.94
C ILE A 388 -16.67 40.21 -2.63
N ARG A 389 -15.64 40.89 -2.12
CA ARG A 389 -14.26 40.74 -2.60
C ARG A 389 -13.51 39.75 -1.72
N LEU A 390 -12.83 38.80 -2.35
CA LEU A 390 -11.97 37.81 -1.73
C LEU A 390 -10.52 38.09 -2.15
N GLU A 391 -9.60 38.01 -1.20
CA GLU A 391 -8.16 38.24 -1.38
C GLU A 391 -7.32 37.19 -0.68
#